data_AF-A0A7J3NUW4-F1
#
_entry.id   AF-A0A7J3NUW4-F1
#
_cell.length_a   1.000
_cell.length_b   1.000
_cell.length_c   1.000
_cell.angle_alpha   90.00
_cell.angle_beta   90.00
_cell.angle_gamma   90.00
#
_symmetry.space_group_name_H-M   'P 1'
#
loop_
_entity.id
_entity.type
_entity.pdbx_description
1 polymer ?
#
loop_
_entity_poly.entity_id
_entity_poly.type
_entity_poly.pdbx_seq_one_letter_code
_entity_poly.pdbx_strand_id
1 'polypeptide(L)'
;MQSLRFDFHQCHKWAKLLGERLGKIKSAIEAISQGNFEVAESLVRNVFLGDRSDKSADPGMLGSLIYHMAMVSKMEAESKILLETFSIGLDEVEGQLEHFYREFLYDVIELMEEETPELTAAFKASFNRETLTVKEKLAIITELMNKLDKVEALMEAKDPEASRHIMDLFEEWSLKIVEMRLRQEYETIKGFLSALIVVKKYGLNRLEDLMKQMQRSFGEYTVKTALKVSLKAGLKRDELDKLMLSDHYIERVMNMRRLEGVIRFLNCPIYGSYMHMTQSLKINPGVGMLFCRYFCFGHAQAMLNMVMPFPFKLTQSRIMAEDGLCEYHLKMGGDGAEGYVPLVISWNVTLKCNMKCPHCYINSAEGKLPDELNTMEAFNLIDQLAEVTRPLLILSGGEPLLRQDIFEIISYAKKRGFKVGLGSNGSLINWDVARRLKEVGVDIVSISLDSINPEKHDSFRGVKGAWEKAVNAIKTLIDNDVIVQVNTTITKENHAEISQIIKFAEDLGVENFHLFFLVPTGRA
;
A
#
# COMPACT_ATOMS: atom_id res chain seq x y z
N MET A 1 2.50 -5.72 -46.93
CA MET A 1 3.02 -5.72 -45.54
C MET A 1 1.80 -5.57 -44.65
N GLN A 2 1.43 -6.61 -43.89
CA GLN A 2 0.45 -6.42 -42.81
C GLN A 2 1.08 -5.43 -41.81
N SER A 3 0.39 -4.32 -41.50
CA SER A 3 0.83 -3.46 -40.41
C SER A 3 0.85 -4.30 -39.14
N LEU A 4 2.00 -4.32 -38.45
CA LEU A 4 2.18 -4.99 -37.17
C LEU A 4 1.44 -4.15 -36.12
N ARG A 5 0.11 -4.31 -36.04
CA ARG A 5 -0.73 -3.58 -35.09
C ARG A 5 -0.28 -3.88 -33.67
N PHE A 6 -0.10 -2.84 -32.87
CA PHE A 6 0.12 -2.96 -31.43
C PHE A 6 -1.02 -3.75 -30.77
N ASP A 7 -0.69 -4.75 -29.96
CA ASP A 7 -1.67 -5.58 -29.26
C ASP A 7 -2.47 -4.74 -28.25
N PHE A 8 -3.74 -4.51 -28.59
CA PHE A 8 -4.73 -3.81 -27.77
C PHE A 8 -4.90 -4.38 -26.37
N HIS A 9 -4.67 -5.68 -26.18
CA HIS A 9 -4.90 -6.34 -24.90
C HIS A 9 -3.76 -6.08 -23.92
N GLN A 10 -2.55 -5.78 -24.42
CA GLN A 10 -1.35 -5.59 -23.62
C GLN A 10 -0.94 -4.10 -23.47
N CYS A 11 -1.24 -3.22 -24.43
CA CYS A 11 -0.68 -1.86 -24.47
C CYS A 11 -1.69 -0.70 -24.43
N HIS A 12 -2.98 -0.96 -24.59
CA HIS A 12 -4.00 0.09 -24.83
C HIS A 12 -5.10 0.19 -23.75
N LYS A 13 -4.86 -0.31 -22.52
CA LYS A 13 -5.83 -0.17 -21.41
C LYS A 13 -6.22 1.31 -21.18
N TRP A 14 -5.26 2.23 -21.28
CA TRP A 14 -5.51 3.66 -21.17
C TRP A 14 -6.57 4.13 -22.18
N ALA A 15 -6.56 3.65 -23.43
CA ALA A 15 -7.54 4.00 -24.45
C ALA A 15 -8.93 3.43 -24.11
N LYS A 16 -8.99 2.19 -23.61
CA LYS A 16 -10.24 1.60 -23.11
C LYS A 16 -10.81 2.40 -21.93
N LEU A 17 -9.97 2.78 -20.97
CA LEU A 17 -10.36 3.59 -19.82
C LEU A 17 -10.83 4.98 -20.25
N LEU A 18 -10.19 5.61 -21.23
CA LEU A 18 -10.67 6.86 -21.82
C LEU A 18 -12.05 6.69 -22.44
N GLY A 19 -12.29 5.60 -23.19
CA GLY A 19 -13.62 5.29 -23.74
C GLY A 19 -14.68 5.08 -22.66
N GLU A 20 -14.36 4.33 -21.60
CA GLU A 20 -15.26 4.11 -20.44
C GLU A 20 -15.57 5.43 -19.72
N ARG A 21 -14.57 6.30 -19.54
CA ARG A 21 -14.73 7.62 -18.92
C ARG A 21 -15.51 8.58 -19.81
N LEU A 22 -15.31 8.56 -21.13
CA LEU A 22 -16.12 9.33 -22.08
C LEU A 22 -17.60 8.94 -21.99
N GLY A 23 -17.89 7.65 -21.86
CA GLY A 23 -19.26 7.17 -21.60
C GLY A 23 -19.87 7.79 -20.35
N LYS A 24 -19.13 7.81 -19.23
CA LYS A 24 -19.57 8.47 -17.98
C LYS A 24 -19.76 9.98 -18.14
N ILE A 25 -18.89 10.66 -18.90
CA ILE A 25 -19.03 12.09 -19.20
C ILE A 25 -20.29 12.35 -20.02
N LYS A 26 -20.58 11.54 -21.04
CA LYS A 26 -21.83 11.63 -21.82
C LYS A 26 -23.06 11.47 -20.91
N SER A 27 -23.03 10.52 -19.98
CA SER A 27 -24.10 10.37 -18.97
C SER A 27 -24.21 11.55 -18.00
N ALA A 28 -23.09 12.17 -17.62
CA ALA A 28 -23.11 13.37 -16.77
C ALA A 28 -23.76 14.57 -17.49
N ILE A 29 -23.43 14.76 -18.77
CA ILE A 29 -24.03 15.79 -19.63
C ILE A 29 -25.54 15.53 -19.81
N GLU A 30 -25.94 14.29 -20.01
CA GLU A 30 -27.36 13.91 -20.06
C GLU A 30 -28.08 14.22 -18.74
N ALA A 31 -27.45 13.93 -17.59
CA ALA A 31 -28.01 14.26 -16.28
C ALA A 31 -28.19 15.78 -16.09
N ILE A 32 -27.25 16.61 -16.56
CA ILE A 32 -27.39 18.07 -16.56
C ILE A 32 -28.60 18.51 -17.41
N SER A 33 -28.78 17.92 -18.60
CA SER A 33 -29.91 18.23 -19.48
C SER A 33 -31.27 17.90 -18.84
N GLN A 34 -31.30 16.93 -17.92
CA GLN A 34 -32.47 16.53 -17.15
C GLN A 34 -32.63 17.30 -15.83
N GLY A 35 -31.71 18.24 -15.53
CA GLY A 35 -31.72 19.03 -14.30
C GLY A 35 -31.17 18.29 -13.07
N ASN A 36 -30.54 17.13 -13.25
CA ASN A 36 -29.99 16.29 -12.18
C ASN A 36 -28.48 16.53 -11.97
N PHE A 37 -28.15 17.67 -11.35
CA PHE A 37 -26.77 18.09 -11.13
C PHE A 37 -26.02 17.24 -10.08
N GLU A 38 -26.71 16.62 -9.13
CA GLU A 38 -26.09 15.76 -8.11
C GLU A 38 -25.49 14.50 -8.74
N VAL A 39 -26.24 13.86 -9.66
CA VAL A 39 -25.72 12.71 -10.42
C VAL A 39 -24.57 13.13 -11.34
N ALA A 40 -24.69 14.29 -11.99
CA ALA A 40 -23.63 14.82 -12.85
C ALA A 40 -22.33 15.07 -12.07
N GLU A 41 -22.41 15.72 -10.90
CA GLU A 41 -21.26 15.97 -10.04
C GLU A 41 -20.57 14.67 -9.62
N SER A 42 -21.36 13.66 -9.19
CA SER A 42 -20.82 12.35 -8.82
C SER A 42 -20.07 11.68 -9.98
N LEU A 43 -20.61 11.74 -11.19
CA LEU A 43 -19.99 11.15 -12.38
C LEU A 43 -18.71 11.91 -12.79
N VAL A 44 -18.76 13.24 -12.81
CA VAL A 44 -17.61 14.10 -13.13
C VAL A 44 -16.48 13.85 -12.14
N ARG A 45 -16.76 13.87 -10.84
CA ARG A 45 -15.75 13.60 -9.80
C ARG A 45 -15.18 12.20 -9.93
N ASN A 46 -16.01 11.19 -10.20
CA ASN A 46 -15.54 9.83 -10.44
C ASN A 46 -14.59 9.75 -11.63
N VAL A 47 -14.89 10.44 -12.74
CA VAL A 47 -14.04 10.44 -13.94
C VAL A 47 -12.69 11.13 -13.67
N PHE A 48 -12.70 12.33 -13.10
CA PHE A 48 -11.46 13.11 -12.97
C PHE A 48 -10.62 12.73 -11.74
N LEU A 49 -11.27 12.44 -10.61
CA LEU A 49 -10.62 12.20 -9.32
C LEU A 49 -10.64 10.75 -8.85
N GLY A 50 -11.37 9.89 -9.57
CA GLY A 50 -11.49 8.47 -9.25
C GLY A 50 -12.51 8.14 -8.16
N ASP A 51 -12.70 6.84 -7.90
CA ASP A 51 -13.50 6.37 -6.78
C ASP A 51 -12.63 6.14 -5.54
N ARG A 52 -12.88 6.89 -4.47
CA ARG A 52 -12.10 6.76 -3.23
C ARG A 52 -12.63 5.66 -2.32
N SER A 53 -13.83 5.14 -2.56
CA SER A 53 -14.57 4.25 -1.65
C SER A 53 -14.30 2.76 -1.86
N ASP A 54 -13.93 2.33 -3.07
CA ASP A 54 -13.73 0.91 -3.39
C ASP A 54 -12.24 0.48 -3.44
N LYS A 55 -11.97 -0.77 -3.07
CA LYS A 55 -10.65 -1.41 -3.13
C LYS A 55 -10.18 -1.70 -4.56
N SER A 56 -11.07 -1.58 -5.56
CA SER A 56 -10.78 -1.75 -6.99
C SER A 56 -10.58 -0.42 -7.77
N ALA A 57 -10.37 0.68 -7.03
CA ALA A 57 -10.44 2.06 -7.50
C ALA A 57 -9.74 2.38 -8.83
N ASP A 58 -10.56 2.79 -9.81
CA ASP A 58 -10.15 3.68 -10.89
C ASP A 58 -9.60 4.97 -10.24
N PRO A 59 -8.33 5.33 -10.49
CA PRO A 59 -7.68 6.51 -9.90
C PRO A 59 -8.10 7.83 -10.60
N GLY A 60 -9.01 7.76 -11.56
CA GLY A 60 -9.47 8.89 -12.37
C GLY A 60 -8.41 9.39 -13.36
N MET A 61 -8.78 10.43 -14.11
CA MET A 61 -7.89 11.10 -15.06
C MET A 61 -6.63 11.66 -14.37
N LEU A 62 -6.76 12.19 -13.14
CA LEU A 62 -5.64 12.69 -12.34
C LEU A 62 -4.59 11.61 -12.09
N GLY A 63 -5.02 10.44 -11.59
CA GLY A 63 -4.09 9.36 -11.34
C GLY A 63 -3.51 8.75 -12.61
N SER A 64 -4.29 8.57 -13.68
CA SER A 64 -3.77 8.11 -14.98
C SER A 64 -2.71 9.07 -15.53
N LEU A 65 -2.93 10.38 -15.46
CA LEU A 65 -1.96 11.37 -15.94
C LEU A 65 -0.66 11.32 -15.13
N ILE A 66 -0.76 11.32 -13.79
CA ILE A 66 0.40 11.24 -12.89
C ILE A 66 1.17 9.93 -13.14
N TYR A 67 0.46 8.82 -13.37
CA TYR A 67 1.05 7.54 -13.70
C TYR A 67 1.87 7.60 -14.99
N HIS A 68 1.28 8.09 -16.09
CA HIS A 68 2.02 8.18 -17.34
C HIS A 68 3.20 9.17 -17.25
N MET A 69 3.04 10.29 -16.52
CA MET A 69 4.16 11.19 -16.21
C MET A 69 5.29 10.50 -15.42
N ALA A 70 4.95 9.60 -14.49
CA ALA A 70 5.93 8.81 -13.75
C ALA A 70 6.62 7.78 -14.65
N MET A 71 5.85 7.12 -15.52
CA MET A 71 6.36 6.14 -16.48
C MET A 71 7.29 6.76 -17.52
N VAL A 72 6.98 7.94 -18.05
CA VAL A 72 7.90 8.69 -18.93
C VAL A 72 9.23 8.93 -18.22
N SER A 73 9.21 9.41 -16.98
CA SER A 73 10.44 9.62 -16.20
C SER A 73 11.20 8.33 -15.90
N LYS A 74 10.49 7.20 -15.72
CA LYS A 74 11.12 5.89 -15.59
C LYS A 74 11.85 5.53 -16.88
N MET A 75 11.15 5.50 -18.02
CA MET A 75 11.71 5.06 -19.30
C MET A 75 12.85 5.95 -19.77
N GLU A 76 12.75 7.26 -19.54
CA GLU A 76 13.83 8.18 -19.88
C GLU A 76 15.06 8.00 -18.99
N ALA A 77 14.87 7.67 -17.70
CA ALA A 77 16.00 7.31 -16.86
C ALA A 77 16.72 6.06 -17.40
N GLU A 78 15.97 5.06 -17.89
CA GLU A 78 16.55 3.85 -18.50
C GLU A 78 17.40 4.19 -19.74
N SER A 79 16.85 4.99 -20.65
CA SER A 79 17.55 5.38 -21.88
C SER A 79 18.76 6.26 -21.60
N LYS A 80 18.61 7.27 -20.73
CA LYS A 80 19.70 8.19 -20.32
C LYS A 80 20.87 7.46 -19.70
N ILE A 81 20.62 6.51 -18.80
CA ILE A 81 21.66 5.69 -18.16
C ILE A 81 22.53 5.00 -19.21
N LEU A 82 21.91 4.40 -20.23
CA LEU A 82 22.62 3.68 -21.28
C LEU A 82 23.43 4.63 -22.18
N LEU A 83 22.82 5.76 -22.58
CA LEU A 83 23.46 6.75 -23.44
C LEU A 83 24.68 7.39 -22.76
N GLU A 84 24.54 7.84 -21.51
CA GLU A 84 25.60 8.51 -20.76
C GLU A 84 26.74 7.54 -20.39
N THR A 85 26.40 6.35 -19.87
CA THR A 85 27.42 5.40 -19.38
C THR A 85 28.30 4.85 -20.51
N PHE A 86 27.73 4.63 -21.70
CA PHE A 86 28.47 4.10 -22.84
C PHE A 86 28.87 5.15 -23.88
N SER A 87 28.63 6.43 -23.59
CA SER A 87 28.92 7.56 -24.49
C SER A 87 28.34 7.34 -25.90
N ILE A 88 27.08 6.89 -25.94
CA ILE A 88 26.34 6.68 -27.19
C ILE A 88 25.69 8.01 -27.57
N GLY A 89 25.96 8.50 -28.78
CA GLY A 89 25.31 9.68 -29.31
C GLY A 89 23.86 9.40 -29.69
N LEU A 90 22.96 10.38 -29.49
CA LEU A 90 21.55 10.26 -29.89
C LEU A 90 21.41 10.11 -31.42
N ASP A 91 22.34 10.68 -32.18
CA ASP A 91 22.45 10.56 -33.65
C ASP A 91 22.58 9.10 -34.11
N GLU A 92 23.16 8.22 -33.27
CA GLU A 92 23.27 6.79 -33.59
C GLU A 92 21.93 6.05 -33.60
N VAL A 93 20.87 6.58 -32.95
CA VAL A 93 19.54 5.97 -32.86
C VAL A 93 18.43 6.79 -33.53
N GLU A 94 18.66 8.08 -33.79
CA GLU A 94 17.66 9.04 -34.25
C GLU A 94 16.92 8.61 -35.52
N GLY A 95 17.64 8.11 -36.53
CA GLY A 95 17.03 7.67 -37.79
C GLY A 95 16.05 6.49 -37.63
N GLN A 96 16.35 5.52 -36.75
CA GLN A 96 15.45 4.39 -36.48
C GLN A 96 14.26 4.82 -35.62
N LEU A 97 14.50 5.74 -34.70
CA LEU A 97 13.49 6.30 -33.81
C LEU A 97 12.46 7.16 -34.56
N GLU A 98 12.90 7.94 -35.56
CA GLU A 98 12.00 8.69 -36.45
C GLU A 98 11.11 7.79 -37.32
N HIS A 99 11.62 6.62 -37.72
CA HIS A 99 10.83 5.66 -38.50
C HIS A 99 9.76 5.02 -37.62
N PHE A 100 10.15 4.52 -36.44
CA PHE A 100 9.23 3.97 -35.45
C PHE A 100 8.12 4.97 -35.09
N TYR A 101 8.48 6.23 -34.85
CA TYR A 101 7.53 7.27 -34.48
C TYR A 101 6.42 7.45 -35.54
N ARG A 102 6.78 7.43 -36.83
CA ARG A 102 5.82 7.59 -37.92
C ARG A 102 4.82 6.43 -37.99
N GLU A 103 5.29 5.20 -37.80
CA GLU A 103 4.42 4.02 -37.78
C GLU A 103 3.50 4.02 -36.55
N PHE A 104 4.04 4.33 -35.38
CA PHE A 104 3.27 4.36 -34.14
C PHE A 104 2.19 5.45 -34.13
N LEU A 105 2.50 6.64 -34.67
CA LEU A 105 1.51 7.70 -34.80
C LEU A 105 0.36 7.31 -35.73
N TYR A 106 0.67 6.62 -36.84
CA TYR A 106 -0.35 6.13 -37.77
C TYR A 106 -1.28 5.12 -37.08
N ASP A 107 -0.71 4.15 -36.33
CA ASP A 107 -1.49 3.19 -35.57
C ASP A 107 -2.40 3.92 -34.58
N VAL A 108 -1.86 4.82 -33.75
CA VAL A 108 -2.65 5.56 -32.74
C VAL A 108 -3.83 6.31 -33.39
N ILE A 109 -3.60 6.97 -34.53
CA ILE A 109 -4.66 7.66 -35.27
C ILE A 109 -5.72 6.67 -35.77
N GLU A 110 -5.32 5.52 -36.33
CA GLU A 110 -6.24 4.47 -36.79
C GLU A 110 -7.06 3.88 -35.62
N LEU A 111 -6.44 3.67 -34.46
CA LEU A 111 -7.10 3.10 -33.27
C LEU A 111 -8.08 4.08 -32.59
N MET A 112 -7.99 5.38 -32.89
CA MET A 112 -8.82 6.43 -32.27
C MET A 112 -10.02 6.88 -33.13
N GLU A 113 -10.30 6.21 -34.27
CA GLU A 113 -11.51 6.36 -35.11
C GLU A 113 -12.08 7.81 -35.22
N GLU A 114 -11.39 8.68 -35.97
CA GLU A 114 -11.81 10.03 -36.45
C GLU A 114 -12.24 11.12 -35.43
N GLU A 115 -12.34 10.86 -34.12
CA GLU A 115 -12.61 11.89 -33.09
C GLU A 115 -11.33 12.35 -32.38
N THR A 116 -10.31 12.79 -33.13
CA THR A 116 -9.04 13.24 -32.54
C THR A 116 -8.71 14.72 -32.81
N PRO A 117 -8.48 15.55 -31.76
CA PRO A 117 -7.99 16.92 -31.91
C PRO A 117 -6.67 16.94 -32.68
N GLU A 118 -6.38 18.00 -33.47
CA GLU A 118 -5.20 18.16 -34.36
C GLU A 118 -3.90 17.52 -33.83
N LEU A 119 -3.71 16.22 -34.09
CA LEU A 119 -2.72 15.38 -33.42
C LEU A 119 -1.35 15.33 -34.12
N THR A 120 -1.12 16.18 -35.14
CA THR A 120 -0.06 15.91 -36.13
C THR A 120 1.24 16.71 -35.94
N ALA A 121 1.20 18.03 -35.71
CA ALA A 121 2.42 18.84 -35.58
C ALA A 121 2.86 19.09 -34.12
N ALA A 122 1.91 19.31 -33.21
CA ALA A 122 2.17 19.61 -31.80
C ALA A 122 2.77 18.40 -31.06
N PHE A 123 2.33 17.18 -31.40
CA PHE A 123 2.88 15.95 -30.83
C PHE A 123 4.30 15.67 -31.32
N LYS A 124 4.60 15.97 -32.58
CA LYS A 124 5.98 15.88 -33.12
C LYS A 124 6.96 16.72 -32.31
N ALA A 125 6.54 17.93 -31.91
CA ALA A 125 7.35 18.82 -31.10
C ALA A 125 7.44 18.42 -29.63
N SER A 126 6.62 17.48 -29.15
CA SER A 126 6.52 17.15 -27.73
C SER A 126 7.63 16.19 -27.30
N PHE A 127 7.86 15.07 -27.97
CA PHE A 127 8.92 14.10 -27.60
C PHE A 127 10.34 14.53 -28.00
N ASN A 128 10.50 15.50 -28.91
CA ASN A 128 11.80 16.12 -29.16
C ASN A 128 12.25 17.04 -28.01
N ARG A 129 11.37 17.32 -27.03
CA ARG A 129 11.72 18.06 -25.82
C ARG A 129 12.25 17.12 -24.76
N GLU A 130 13.19 17.62 -23.96
CA GLU A 130 13.64 16.97 -22.72
C GLU A 130 12.47 16.63 -21.78
N THR A 131 12.72 15.75 -20.80
CA THR A 131 11.71 15.40 -19.79
C THR A 131 11.03 16.65 -19.25
N LEU A 132 9.71 16.56 -19.06
CA LEU A 132 9.03 17.54 -18.22
C LEU A 132 9.65 17.51 -16.82
N THR A 133 10.14 18.67 -16.37
CA THR A 133 10.60 18.87 -15.01
C THR A 133 9.45 18.66 -14.03
N VAL A 134 9.76 18.39 -12.75
CA VAL A 134 8.74 18.34 -11.69
C VAL A 134 7.89 19.62 -11.66
N LYS A 135 8.47 20.78 -11.99
CA LYS A 135 7.76 22.06 -12.04
C LYS A 135 6.75 22.11 -13.19
N GLU A 136 7.14 21.68 -14.39
CA GLU A 136 6.26 21.65 -15.56
C GLU A 136 5.12 20.64 -15.40
N LYS A 137 5.43 19.45 -14.86
CA LYS A 137 4.40 18.44 -14.53
C LYS A 137 3.35 19.01 -13.58
N LEU A 138 3.79 19.69 -12.51
CA LEU A 138 2.87 20.32 -11.57
C LEU A 138 2.09 21.47 -12.21
N ALA A 139 2.69 22.27 -13.09
CA ALA A 139 1.98 23.33 -13.79
C ALA A 139 0.82 22.79 -14.64
N ILE A 140 1.04 21.70 -15.38
CA ILE A 140 -0.01 21.03 -16.17
C ILE A 140 -1.14 20.54 -15.25
N ILE A 141 -0.79 19.86 -14.16
CA ILE A 141 -1.79 19.34 -13.20
C ILE A 141 -2.58 20.49 -12.57
N THR A 142 -1.90 21.54 -12.11
CA THR A 142 -2.55 22.72 -11.50
C THR A 142 -3.48 23.41 -12.49
N GLU A 143 -3.09 23.56 -13.76
CA GLU A 143 -3.97 24.13 -14.79
C GLU A 143 -5.24 23.32 -14.97
N LEU A 144 -5.12 22.00 -15.12
CA LEU A 144 -6.25 21.10 -15.31
C LEU A 144 -7.17 21.04 -14.08
N MET A 145 -6.60 21.05 -12.87
CA MET A 145 -7.36 21.11 -11.63
C MET A 145 -8.12 22.43 -11.49
N ASN A 146 -7.51 23.56 -11.82
CA ASN A 146 -8.21 24.85 -11.82
C ASN A 146 -9.39 24.89 -12.81
N LYS A 147 -9.32 24.13 -13.92
CA LYS A 147 -10.45 24.00 -14.85
C LYS A 147 -11.53 23.07 -14.30
N LEU A 148 -11.16 22.01 -13.58
CA LEU A 148 -12.11 21.17 -12.85
C LEU A 148 -12.86 21.97 -11.78
N ASP A 149 -12.17 22.79 -10.99
CA ASP A 149 -12.80 23.64 -9.96
C ASP A 149 -13.85 24.60 -10.59
N LYS A 150 -13.59 25.10 -11.80
CA LYS A 150 -14.57 25.92 -12.55
C LYS A 150 -15.79 25.11 -12.98
N VAL A 151 -15.59 23.88 -13.44
CA VAL A 151 -16.67 22.96 -13.81
C VAL A 151 -17.53 22.64 -12.59
N GLU A 152 -16.92 22.34 -11.44
CA GLU A 152 -17.62 22.11 -10.17
C GLU A 152 -18.44 23.33 -9.76
N ALA A 153 -17.87 24.54 -9.83
CA ALA A 153 -18.58 25.78 -9.52
C ALA A 153 -19.79 26.05 -10.44
N LEU A 154 -19.68 25.72 -11.75
CA LEU A 154 -20.82 25.84 -12.68
C LEU A 154 -21.92 24.83 -12.36
N MET A 155 -21.57 23.60 -11.97
CA MET A 155 -22.54 22.58 -11.55
C MET A 155 -23.24 22.97 -10.24
N GLU A 156 -22.52 23.53 -9.27
CA GLU A 156 -23.11 24.07 -8.03
C GLU A 156 -24.09 25.21 -8.31
N ALA A 157 -23.76 26.08 -9.27
CA ALA A 157 -24.62 27.16 -9.75
C ALA A 157 -25.80 26.67 -10.61
N LYS A 158 -25.87 25.36 -10.91
CA LYS A 158 -26.84 24.73 -11.82
C LYS A 158 -26.85 25.36 -13.22
N ASP A 159 -25.68 25.80 -13.68
CA ASP A 159 -25.52 26.42 -14.98
C ASP A 159 -25.44 25.35 -16.09
N PRO A 160 -26.34 25.36 -17.09
CA PRO A 160 -26.28 24.45 -18.22
C PRO A 160 -24.97 24.52 -19.03
N GLU A 161 -24.23 25.63 -18.95
CA GLU A 161 -22.93 25.79 -19.60
C GLU A 161 -21.89 24.78 -19.08
N ALA A 162 -22.10 24.21 -17.88
CA ALA A 162 -21.27 23.14 -17.32
C ALA A 162 -21.03 21.99 -18.33
N SER A 163 -22.05 21.61 -19.10
CA SER A 163 -21.95 20.54 -20.10
C SER A 163 -20.81 20.75 -21.11
N ARG A 164 -20.66 21.98 -21.61
CA ARG A 164 -19.62 22.33 -22.58
C ARG A 164 -18.24 22.30 -21.92
N HIS A 165 -18.10 22.91 -20.75
CA HIS A 165 -16.82 22.95 -20.02
C HIS A 165 -16.38 21.56 -19.55
N ILE A 166 -17.31 20.65 -19.21
CA ILE A 166 -17.00 19.26 -18.88
C ILE A 166 -16.36 18.54 -20.07
N MET A 167 -16.93 18.69 -21.28
CA MET A 167 -16.38 18.06 -22.48
C MET A 167 -15.02 18.66 -22.86
N ASP A 168 -14.92 20.00 -22.90
CA ASP A 168 -13.66 20.70 -23.18
C ASP A 168 -12.55 20.23 -22.21
N LEU A 169 -12.87 20.11 -20.93
CA LEU A 169 -11.96 19.60 -19.90
C LEU A 169 -11.57 18.14 -20.17
N PHE A 170 -12.54 17.27 -20.46
CA PHE A 170 -12.29 15.86 -20.74
C PHE A 170 -11.36 15.66 -21.94
N GLU A 171 -11.57 16.41 -23.03
CA GLU A 171 -10.73 16.40 -24.21
C GLU A 171 -9.30 16.82 -23.88
N GLU A 172 -9.13 17.89 -23.11
CA GLU A 172 -7.80 18.37 -22.71
C GLU A 172 -7.04 17.37 -21.84
N TRP A 173 -7.70 16.78 -20.84
CA TRP A 173 -7.12 15.72 -20.02
C TRP A 173 -6.72 14.50 -20.88
N SER A 174 -7.61 14.08 -21.78
CA SER A 174 -7.38 12.96 -22.69
C SER A 174 -6.15 13.22 -23.58
N LEU A 175 -6.02 14.43 -24.12
CA LEU A 175 -4.88 14.84 -24.92
C LEU A 175 -3.57 14.74 -24.14
N LYS A 176 -3.55 15.17 -22.88
CA LYS A 176 -2.36 15.07 -22.01
C LYS A 176 -2.00 13.62 -21.67
N ILE A 177 -2.99 12.77 -21.42
CA ILE A 177 -2.76 11.34 -21.17
C ILE A 177 -2.17 10.68 -22.42
N VAL A 178 -2.76 10.93 -23.60
CA VAL A 178 -2.27 10.40 -24.89
C VAL A 178 -0.84 10.89 -25.13
N GLU A 179 -0.56 12.19 -24.94
CA GLU A 179 0.79 12.76 -25.10
C GLU A 179 1.83 12.04 -24.22
N MET A 180 1.51 11.83 -22.93
CA MET A 180 2.42 11.15 -22.01
C MET A 180 2.60 9.68 -22.40
N ARG A 181 1.54 9.01 -22.85
CA ARG A 181 1.63 7.61 -23.31
C ARG A 181 2.50 7.49 -24.56
N LEU A 182 2.35 8.40 -25.51
CA LEU A 182 3.16 8.42 -26.73
C LEU A 182 4.65 8.59 -26.39
N ARG A 183 4.97 9.56 -25.53
CA ARG A 183 6.32 9.78 -25.02
C ARG A 183 6.89 8.55 -24.30
N GLN A 184 6.04 7.85 -23.54
CA GLN A 184 6.45 6.64 -22.84
C GLN A 184 6.90 5.54 -23.81
N GLU A 185 6.15 5.28 -24.88
CA GLU A 185 6.54 4.31 -25.91
C GLU A 185 7.82 4.74 -26.65
N TYR A 186 7.91 6.03 -27.00
CA TYR A 186 9.10 6.60 -27.62
C TYR A 186 10.36 6.36 -26.79
N GLU A 187 10.32 6.67 -25.49
CA GLU A 187 11.44 6.47 -24.57
C GLU A 187 11.77 4.98 -24.38
N THR A 188 10.76 4.11 -24.40
CA THR A 188 10.95 2.66 -24.29
C THR A 188 11.74 2.13 -25.49
N ILE A 189 11.34 2.51 -26.71
CA ILE A 189 12.06 2.14 -27.94
C ILE A 189 13.47 2.74 -27.96
N LYS A 190 13.63 4.01 -27.55
CA LYS A 190 14.94 4.65 -27.43
C LYS A 190 15.85 3.86 -26.49
N GLY A 191 15.34 3.41 -25.35
CA GLY A 191 16.06 2.55 -24.40
C GLY A 191 16.51 1.24 -25.05
N PHE A 192 15.62 0.54 -25.76
CA PHE A 192 15.97 -0.70 -26.45
C PHE A 192 16.99 -0.50 -27.58
N LEU A 193 16.85 0.55 -28.40
CA LEU A 193 17.80 0.90 -29.45
C LEU A 193 19.19 1.21 -28.87
N SER A 194 19.23 1.98 -27.78
CA SER A 194 20.47 2.30 -27.08
C SER A 194 21.13 1.03 -26.55
N ALA A 195 20.37 0.15 -25.92
CA ALA A 195 20.86 -1.14 -25.43
C ALA A 195 21.42 -2.02 -26.55
N LEU A 196 20.86 -1.96 -27.76
CA LEU A 196 21.38 -2.71 -28.90
C LEU A 196 22.72 -2.21 -29.39
N ILE A 197 22.92 -0.90 -29.40
CA ILE A 197 24.23 -0.32 -29.70
C ILE A 197 25.24 -0.80 -28.67
N VAL A 198 24.88 -0.81 -27.39
CA VAL A 198 25.74 -1.37 -26.32
C VAL A 198 26.07 -2.83 -26.61
N VAL A 199 25.07 -3.67 -26.92
CA VAL A 199 25.31 -5.09 -27.20
C VAL A 199 26.18 -5.30 -28.44
N LYS A 200 25.98 -4.50 -29.50
CA LYS A 200 26.81 -4.57 -30.72
C LYS A 200 28.27 -4.17 -30.44
N LYS A 201 28.50 -3.16 -29.61
CA LYS A 201 29.85 -2.63 -29.31
C LYS A 201 30.57 -3.41 -28.21
N TYR A 202 29.87 -3.83 -27.16
CA TYR A 202 30.43 -4.33 -25.90
C TYR A 202 29.93 -5.71 -25.47
N GLY A 203 28.95 -6.29 -26.17
CA GLY A 203 28.38 -7.59 -25.87
C GLY A 203 27.28 -7.57 -24.79
N LEU A 204 26.50 -8.66 -24.73
CA LEU A 204 25.34 -8.78 -23.84
C LEU A 204 25.72 -8.79 -22.35
N ASN A 205 26.79 -9.50 -21.98
CA ASN A 205 27.23 -9.62 -20.59
C ASN A 205 27.59 -8.25 -19.99
N ARG A 206 28.19 -7.36 -20.78
CA ARG A 206 28.56 -6.02 -20.29
C ARG A 206 27.35 -5.15 -20.00
N LEU A 207 26.28 -5.27 -20.80
CA LEU A 207 25.01 -4.62 -20.55
C LEU A 207 24.34 -5.17 -19.29
N GLU A 208 24.32 -6.50 -19.13
CA GLU A 208 23.77 -7.17 -17.95
C GLU A 208 24.46 -6.74 -16.65
N ASP A 209 25.79 -6.70 -16.63
CA ASP A 209 26.58 -6.26 -15.46
C ASP A 209 26.22 -4.83 -15.05
N LEU A 210 26.10 -3.91 -16.02
CA LEU A 210 25.73 -2.52 -15.74
C LEU A 210 24.31 -2.45 -15.15
N MET A 211 23.34 -3.09 -15.81
CA MET A 211 21.94 -3.03 -15.38
C MET A 211 21.77 -3.63 -13.98
N LYS A 212 22.52 -4.70 -13.67
CA LYS A 212 22.59 -5.30 -12.33
C LYS A 212 23.16 -4.36 -11.28
N GLN A 213 24.25 -3.65 -11.59
CA GLN A 213 24.85 -2.67 -10.67
C GLN A 213 23.90 -1.50 -10.38
N MET A 214 23.12 -1.08 -11.38
CA MET A 214 22.26 0.09 -11.30
C MET A 214 20.84 -0.18 -10.82
N GLN A 215 20.42 -1.45 -10.81
CA GLN A 215 19.05 -1.88 -10.49
C GLN A 215 18.46 -1.17 -9.26
N ARG A 216 19.21 -1.13 -8.14
CA ARG A 216 18.73 -0.54 -6.88
C ARG A 216 18.57 0.98 -6.99
N SER A 217 19.64 1.68 -7.38
CA SER A 217 19.63 3.15 -7.48
C SER A 217 18.62 3.65 -8.52
N PHE A 218 18.46 2.89 -9.63
CA PHE A 218 17.44 3.15 -10.63
C PHE A 218 16.03 3.05 -10.05
N GLY A 219 15.74 1.95 -9.34
CA GLY A 219 14.46 1.78 -8.65
C GLY A 219 14.17 2.95 -7.71
N GLU A 220 15.08 3.23 -6.78
CA GLU A 220 14.94 4.31 -5.79
C GLU A 220 14.73 5.69 -6.44
N TYR A 221 15.48 6.01 -7.51
CA TYR A 221 15.36 7.27 -8.24
C TYR A 221 14.00 7.44 -8.90
N THR A 222 13.53 6.41 -9.62
CA THR A 222 12.27 6.48 -10.38
C THR A 222 11.06 6.60 -9.45
N VAL A 223 11.05 5.84 -8.35
CA VAL A 223 10.00 5.91 -7.32
C VAL A 223 9.99 7.26 -6.61
N LYS A 224 11.15 7.78 -6.19
CA LYS A 224 11.26 9.07 -5.51
C LYS A 224 10.78 10.23 -6.38
N THR A 225 11.08 10.18 -7.67
CA THR A 225 10.64 11.20 -8.63
C THR A 225 9.12 11.18 -8.81
N ALA A 226 8.55 9.99 -9.01
CA ALA A 226 7.10 9.81 -9.11
C ALA A 226 6.40 10.33 -7.84
N LEU A 227 6.88 9.90 -6.67
CA LEU A 227 6.34 10.29 -5.38
C LEU A 227 6.28 11.80 -5.18
N LYS A 228 7.37 12.50 -5.53
CA LYS A 228 7.47 13.95 -5.37
C LYS A 228 6.40 14.69 -6.18
N VAL A 229 6.06 14.18 -7.37
CA VAL A 229 4.97 14.73 -8.19
C VAL A 229 3.63 14.39 -7.55
N SER A 230 3.38 13.13 -7.20
CA SER A 230 2.10 12.67 -6.63
C SER A 230 1.71 13.42 -5.36
N LEU A 231 2.62 13.52 -4.37
CA LEU A 231 2.33 14.21 -3.11
C LEU A 231 2.08 15.71 -3.33
N LYS A 232 2.80 16.35 -4.25
CA LYS A 232 2.62 17.77 -4.56
C LYS A 232 1.38 18.04 -5.40
N ALA A 233 0.91 17.05 -6.14
CA ALA A 233 -0.35 17.09 -6.89
C ALA A 233 -1.58 16.83 -6.00
N GLY A 234 -1.39 16.58 -4.69
CA GLY A 234 -2.48 16.41 -3.72
C GLY A 234 -2.92 14.96 -3.49
N LEU A 235 -2.24 13.96 -4.07
CA LEU A 235 -2.47 12.55 -3.72
C LEU A 235 -1.94 12.25 -2.33
N LYS A 236 -2.74 11.59 -1.50
CA LYS A 236 -2.30 11.20 -0.16
C LYS A 236 -1.37 9.98 -0.23
N ARG A 237 -0.56 9.80 0.81
CA ARG A 237 0.43 8.71 0.88
C ARG A 237 -0.23 7.33 0.88
N ASP A 238 -1.40 7.20 1.51
CA ASP A 238 -2.22 5.99 1.58
C ASP A 238 -2.98 5.69 0.27
N GLU A 239 -2.94 6.58 -0.72
CA GLU A 239 -3.54 6.40 -2.05
C GLU A 239 -2.48 6.11 -3.13
N LEU A 240 -1.19 6.06 -2.75
CA LEU A 240 -0.10 5.83 -3.71
C LEU A 240 -0.11 4.42 -4.29
N ASP A 241 -0.63 3.44 -3.55
CA ASP A 241 -0.81 2.10 -4.07
C ASP A 241 -1.81 2.09 -5.24
N LYS A 242 -2.90 2.86 -5.17
CA LYS A 242 -3.87 3.03 -6.28
C LYS A 242 -3.20 3.59 -7.53
N LEU A 243 -2.28 4.54 -7.37
CA LEU A 243 -1.49 5.08 -8.48
C LEU A 243 -0.59 4.02 -9.14
N MET A 244 -0.10 3.02 -8.40
CA MET A 244 0.68 1.92 -9.00
C MET A 244 -0.15 1.03 -9.92
N LEU A 245 -1.45 1.00 -9.66
CA LEU A 245 -2.41 0.09 -10.28
C LEU A 245 -3.17 0.76 -11.43
N SER A 246 -2.98 2.07 -11.59
CA SER A 246 -3.82 2.98 -12.36
C SER A 246 -4.06 2.56 -13.81
N ASP A 247 -3.10 1.91 -14.46
CA ASP A 247 -3.24 1.46 -15.84
C ASP A 247 -2.65 0.06 -16.06
N HIS A 248 -2.38 -0.66 -14.96
CA HIS A 248 -2.04 -2.06 -14.98
C HIS A 248 -3.30 -2.92 -14.74
N TYR A 249 -3.37 -4.08 -15.36
CA TYR A 249 -4.30 -5.16 -15.10
C TYR A 249 -3.51 -6.13 -14.25
N ILE A 250 -3.67 -5.99 -12.94
CA ILE A 250 -2.89 -6.75 -11.97
C ILE A 250 -3.81 -7.71 -11.24
N GLU A 251 -3.54 -9.00 -11.39
CA GLU A 251 -4.12 -10.02 -10.53
C GLU A 251 -3.22 -10.18 -9.29
N ARG A 252 -3.83 -10.10 -8.11
CA ARG A 252 -3.15 -10.26 -6.82
C ARG A 252 -3.80 -11.35 -6.02
N VAL A 253 -3.02 -12.36 -5.65
CA VAL A 253 -3.50 -13.49 -4.84
C VAL A 253 -2.54 -13.68 -3.69
N MET A 254 -3.05 -13.56 -2.46
CA MET A 254 -2.29 -13.80 -1.22
C MET A 254 -2.86 -15.02 -0.51
N ASN A 255 -1.99 -15.95 -0.13
CA ASN A 255 -2.32 -17.02 0.80
C ASN A 255 -2.04 -16.52 2.23
N MET A 256 -3.11 -16.16 2.94
CA MET A 256 -2.98 -15.64 4.30
C MET A 256 -2.34 -16.65 5.26
N ARG A 257 -2.48 -17.97 5.05
CA ARG A 257 -1.89 -18.98 5.96
C ARG A 257 -0.37 -19.08 5.85
N ARG A 258 0.20 -18.80 4.68
CA ARG A 258 1.65 -18.89 4.42
C ARG A 258 2.32 -17.53 4.24
N LEU A 259 1.53 -16.46 4.33
CA LEU A 259 1.92 -15.08 4.08
C LEU A 259 2.71 -14.88 2.78
N GLU A 260 2.36 -15.64 1.74
CA GLU A 260 2.98 -15.56 0.42
C GLU A 260 1.92 -15.42 -0.67
N GLY A 261 2.30 -14.85 -1.80
CA GLY A 261 1.37 -14.58 -2.88
C GLY A 261 2.04 -14.14 -4.16
N VAL A 262 1.21 -13.85 -5.16
CA VAL A 262 1.64 -13.47 -6.50
C VAL A 262 0.98 -12.16 -6.93
N ILE A 263 1.74 -11.38 -7.69
CA ILE A 263 1.33 -10.16 -8.37
C ILE A 263 1.59 -10.40 -9.86
N ARG A 264 0.53 -10.65 -10.62
CA ARG A 264 0.61 -10.89 -12.07
C ARG A 264 0.19 -9.65 -12.83
N PHE A 265 1.06 -9.17 -13.69
CA PHE A 265 0.76 -8.12 -14.66
C PHE A 265 0.26 -8.79 -15.94
N LEU A 266 -1.03 -8.59 -16.20
CA LEU A 266 -1.75 -9.14 -17.34
C LEU A 266 -1.70 -8.20 -18.55
N ASN A 267 -1.28 -6.95 -18.34
CA ASN A 267 -0.84 -6.04 -19.38
C ASN A 267 0.50 -5.42 -18.96
N CYS A 268 1.48 -5.41 -19.84
CA CYS A 268 2.74 -4.76 -19.54
C CYS A 268 2.97 -3.55 -20.44
N PRO A 269 3.35 -2.40 -19.85
CA PRO A 269 3.54 -1.18 -20.62
C PRO A 269 4.64 -1.24 -21.68
N ILE A 270 5.59 -2.18 -21.60
CA ILE A 270 6.70 -2.29 -22.57
C ILE A 270 6.50 -3.42 -23.60
N TYR A 271 5.40 -4.19 -23.51
CA TYR A 271 5.23 -5.40 -24.33
C TYR A 271 5.17 -5.09 -25.82
N GLY A 272 4.34 -4.12 -26.20
CA GLY A 272 4.15 -3.74 -27.60
C GLY A 272 5.44 -3.24 -28.22
N SER A 273 6.15 -2.36 -27.51
CA SER A 273 7.50 -1.93 -27.87
C SER A 273 8.47 -3.11 -28.03
N TYR A 274 8.48 -4.07 -27.10
CA TYR A 274 9.33 -5.26 -27.19
C TYR A 274 8.99 -6.15 -28.40
N MET A 275 7.70 -6.41 -28.66
CA MET A 275 7.25 -7.20 -29.79
C MET A 275 7.58 -6.53 -31.12
N HIS A 276 7.37 -5.21 -31.22
CA HIS A 276 7.77 -4.44 -32.40
C HIS A 276 9.28 -4.56 -32.64
N MET A 277 10.10 -4.39 -31.60
CA MET A 277 11.56 -4.51 -31.72
C MET A 277 12.00 -5.91 -32.17
N THR A 278 11.44 -6.97 -31.58
CA THR A 278 11.81 -8.34 -31.92
C THR A 278 11.32 -8.78 -33.31
N GLN A 279 10.11 -8.35 -33.70
CA GLN A 279 9.49 -8.76 -34.97
C GLN A 279 9.90 -7.87 -36.15
N SER A 280 9.80 -6.55 -36.01
CA SER A 280 10.08 -5.58 -37.09
C SER A 280 11.58 -5.38 -37.27
N LEU A 281 12.32 -5.24 -36.17
CA LEU A 281 13.74 -4.89 -36.19
C LEU A 281 14.66 -6.10 -35.96
N LYS A 282 14.09 -7.30 -35.80
CA LYS A 282 14.80 -8.60 -35.66
C LYS A 282 15.86 -8.59 -34.56
N ILE A 283 15.52 -7.94 -33.46
CA ILE A 283 16.42 -7.73 -32.33
C ILE A 283 16.52 -8.99 -31.47
N ASN A 284 17.71 -9.22 -30.91
CA ASN A 284 17.94 -10.31 -29.96
C ASN A 284 16.99 -10.19 -28.74
N PRO A 285 16.14 -11.21 -28.48
CA PRO A 285 15.23 -11.25 -27.32
C PRO A 285 15.93 -11.01 -25.97
N GLY A 286 17.23 -11.35 -25.89
CA GLY A 286 18.08 -11.16 -24.71
C GLY A 286 18.09 -9.73 -24.18
N VAL A 287 17.98 -8.72 -25.04
CA VAL A 287 17.97 -7.32 -24.60
C VAL A 287 16.69 -7.01 -23.81
N GLY A 288 15.52 -7.42 -24.32
CA GLY A 288 14.25 -7.23 -23.62
C GLY A 288 14.21 -7.93 -22.26
N MET A 289 14.81 -9.13 -22.17
CA MET A 289 14.91 -9.87 -20.90
C MET A 289 15.67 -9.10 -19.83
N LEU A 290 16.73 -8.36 -20.18
CA LEU A 290 17.51 -7.59 -19.22
C LEU A 290 16.70 -6.41 -18.64
N PHE A 291 15.89 -5.72 -19.44
CA PHE A 291 14.99 -4.67 -18.95
C PHE A 291 13.98 -5.21 -17.94
N CYS A 292 13.36 -6.36 -18.25
CA CYS A 292 12.44 -7.02 -17.32
C CYS A 292 13.12 -7.41 -16.00
N ARG A 293 14.29 -8.05 -16.10
CA ARG A 293 15.01 -8.63 -14.96
C ARG A 293 15.62 -7.59 -14.02
N TYR A 294 16.10 -6.46 -14.55
CA TYR A 294 16.84 -5.48 -13.77
C TYR A 294 16.04 -4.20 -13.54
N PHE A 295 15.58 -3.52 -14.59
CA PHE A 295 14.94 -2.20 -14.44
C PHE A 295 13.48 -2.33 -13.97
N CYS A 296 12.67 -3.20 -14.58
CA CYS A 296 11.30 -3.42 -14.12
C CYS A 296 11.25 -4.02 -12.71
N PHE A 297 12.08 -5.03 -12.42
CA PHE A 297 12.18 -5.59 -11.07
C PHE A 297 12.69 -4.57 -10.05
N GLY A 298 13.74 -3.80 -10.38
CA GLY A 298 14.27 -2.75 -9.50
C GLY A 298 13.22 -1.69 -9.16
N HIS A 299 12.44 -1.26 -10.16
CA HIS A 299 11.31 -0.36 -9.97
C HIS A 299 10.22 -0.98 -9.07
N ALA A 300 9.78 -2.22 -9.36
CA ALA A 300 8.77 -2.92 -8.56
C ALA A 300 9.20 -3.11 -7.09
N GLN A 301 10.46 -3.50 -6.87
CA GLN A 301 11.04 -3.63 -5.53
C GLN A 301 11.04 -2.29 -4.77
N ALA A 302 11.51 -1.21 -5.41
CA ALA A 302 11.54 0.11 -4.78
C ALA A 302 10.13 0.63 -4.47
N MET A 303 9.16 0.37 -5.35
CA MET A 303 7.76 0.73 -5.14
C MET A 303 7.17 -0.03 -3.95
N LEU A 304 7.37 -1.35 -3.87
CA LEU A 304 6.87 -2.16 -2.75
C LEU A 304 7.56 -1.79 -1.43
N ASN A 305 8.87 -1.50 -1.43
CA ASN A 305 9.57 -1.00 -0.24
C ASN A 305 8.96 0.30 0.30
N MET A 306 8.36 1.10 -0.59
CA MET A 306 7.77 2.37 -0.19
C MET A 306 6.41 2.19 0.51
N VAL A 307 5.58 1.25 0.02
CA VAL A 307 4.20 1.09 0.48
C VAL A 307 4.02 -0.03 1.50
N MET A 308 4.91 -1.02 1.53
CA MET A 308 4.84 -2.16 2.44
C MET A 308 5.52 -1.80 3.77
N PRO A 309 4.80 -1.81 4.90
CA PRO A 309 5.37 -1.43 6.19
C PRO A 309 6.21 -2.56 6.84
N PHE A 310 6.07 -3.79 6.35
CA PHE A 310 6.70 -4.99 6.91
C PHE A 310 7.81 -5.52 6.00
N PRO A 311 8.80 -6.25 6.55
CA PRO A 311 9.78 -6.97 5.75
C PRO A 311 9.12 -7.93 4.77
N PHE A 312 9.65 -8.01 3.56
CA PHE A 312 9.21 -8.95 2.54
C PHE A 312 10.37 -9.37 1.64
N LYS A 313 10.20 -10.50 0.98
CA LYS A 313 11.03 -10.97 -0.12
C LYS A 313 10.24 -10.92 -1.42
N LEU A 314 10.80 -10.27 -2.44
CA LEU A 314 10.26 -10.25 -3.79
C LEU A 314 11.14 -11.08 -4.71
N THR A 315 10.52 -11.89 -5.56
CA THR A 315 11.18 -12.63 -6.64
C THR A 315 10.35 -12.52 -7.91
N GLN A 316 10.97 -12.50 -9.08
CA GLN A 316 10.26 -12.51 -10.35
C GLN A 316 10.19 -13.96 -10.86
N SER A 317 9.01 -14.57 -10.80
CA SER A 317 8.79 -15.96 -11.20
C SER A 317 8.57 -16.10 -12.70
N ARG A 318 8.04 -15.07 -13.37
CA ARG A 318 7.87 -15.00 -14.82
C ARG A 318 8.28 -13.65 -15.36
N ILE A 319 8.95 -13.66 -16.51
CA ILE A 319 9.31 -12.47 -17.25
C ILE A 319 8.57 -12.43 -18.57
N MET A 320 8.02 -11.26 -18.89
CA MET A 320 7.17 -11.12 -20.05
C MET A 320 7.84 -11.48 -21.38
N ALA A 321 9.15 -11.25 -21.48
CA ALA A 321 9.91 -11.53 -22.69
C ALA A 321 9.91 -13.02 -23.09
N GLU A 322 9.47 -13.93 -22.20
CA GLU A 322 9.37 -15.38 -22.46
C GLU A 322 7.97 -15.81 -22.93
N ASP A 323 6.93 -15.58 -22.12
CA ASP A 323 5.57 -16.13 -22.33
C ASP A 323 4.48 -15.06 -22.44
N GLY A 324 4.86 -13.77 -22.51
CA GLY A 324 3.92 -12.66 -22.52
C GLY A 324 3.30 -12.35 -21.14
N LEU A 325 3.79 -12.97 -20.07
CA LEU A 325 3.30 -12.79 -18.70
C LEU A 325 4.42 -12.30 -17.76
N CYS A 326 4.11 -11.35 -16.90
CA CYS A 326 5.03 -10.88 -15.86
C CYS A 326 4.44 -11.21 -14.48
N GLU A 327 5.17 -11.97 -13.67
CA GLU A 327 4.72 -12.39 -12.35
C GLU A 327 5.81 -12.14 -11.31
N TYR A 328 5.42 -11.48 -10.23
CA TYR A 328 6.22 -11.34 -9.03
C TYR A 328 5.63 -12.19 -7.92
N HIS A 329 6.47 -12.99 -7.29
CA HIS A 329 6.14 -13.71 -6.07
C HIS A 329 6.61 -12.88 -4.87
N LEU A 330 5.67 -12.61 -3.96
CA LEU A 330 5.85 -11.85 -2.74
C LEU A 330 5.72 -12.80 -1.55
N LYS A 331 6.69 -12.77 -0.63
CA LYS A 331 6.60 -13.46 0.66
C LYS A 331 6.83 -12.46 1.79
N MET A 332 5.91 -12.38 2.73
CA MET A 332 6.08 -11.57 3.93
C MET A 332 7.08 -12.24 4.88
N GLY A 333 7.88 -11.44 5.59
CA GLY A 333 8.94 -11.94 6.47
C GLY A 333 10.21 -12.38 5.74
N GLY A 334 11.24 -12.74 6.51
CA GLY A 334 12.57 -13.19 6.02
C GLY A 334 13.76 -12.33 6.49
N ASP A 335 14.98 -12.81 6.22
CA ASP A 335 16.27 -12.26 6.73
C ASP A 335 16.69 -10.89 6.13
N GLY A 336 15.77 -10.16 5.51
CA GLY A 336 16.02 -8.85 4.90
C GLY A 336 15.73 -7.72 5.88
N ALA A 337 16.75 -7.27 6.61
CA ALA A 337 16.69 -6.13 7.50
C ALA A 337 16.48 -4.79 6.76
N GLU A 338 15.41 -4.09 7.15
CA GLU A 338 15.15 -2.62 7.19
C GLU A 338 13.63 -2.41 7.03
N GLY A 339 12.86 -2.81 8.05
CA GLY A 339 11.41 -2.64 8.08
C GLY A 339 10.91 -2.51 9.53
N TYR A 340 9.70 -1.98 9.72
CA TYR A 340 9.12 -1.86 11.06
C TYR A 340 8.73 -3.25 11.56
N VAL A 341 9.60 -3.84 12.39
CA VAL A 341 9.31 -5.11 13.04
C VAL A 341 8.61 -4.83 14.38
N PRO A 342 7.40 -5.36 14.63
CA PRO A 342 6.75 -5.14 15.91
C PRO A 342 7.56 -5.80 17.04
N LEU A 343 7.86 -5.03 18.08
CA LEU A 343 8.54 -5.51 19.29
C LEU A 343 7.56 -5.97 20.36
N VAL A 344 6.34 -5.41 20.35
CA VAL A 344 5.26 -5.72 21.28
C VAL A 344 3.96 -5.82 20.49
N ILE A 345 3.17 -6.86 20.75
CA ILE A 345 1.82 -7.01 20.19
C ILE A 345 0.88 -7.25 21.37
N SER A 346 -0.10 -6.34 21.53
CA SER A 346 -1.20 -6.54 22.47
C SER A 346 -2.41 -7.09 21.71
N TRP A 347 -2.75 -8.34 21.95
CA TRP A 347 -3.86 -9.03 21.30
C TRP A 347 -5.05 -9.14 22.25
N ASN A 348 -6.17 -8.51 21.88
CA ASN A 348 -7.45 -8.71 22.55
C ASN A 348 -8.03 -10.08 22.19
N VAL A 349 -7.83 -11.10 23.03
CA VAL A 349 -8.20 -12.49 22.74
C VAL A 349 -9.71 -12.75 22.86
N THR A 350 -10.44 -11.87 23.54
CA THR A 350 -11.91 -11.91 23.64
C THR A 350 -12.44 -10.50 23.91
N LEU A 351 -13.71 -10.22 23.62
CA LEU A 351 -14.41 -9.03 24.07
C LEU A 351 -15.06 -9.22 25.45
N LYS A 352 -15.25 -10.48 25.85
CA LYS A 352 -15.99 -10.86 27.06
C LYS A 352 -15.27 -10.40 28.31
N CYS A 353 -15.92 -9.62 29.17
CA CYS A 353 -15.39 -9.17 30.46
C CYS A 353 -16.43 -9.28 31.56
N ASN A 354 -15.97 -9.54 32.78
CA ASN A 354 -16.79 -9.56 34.00
C ASN A 354 -16.75 -8.24 34.79
N MET A 355 -16.12 -7.20 34.24
CA MET A 355 -16.07 -5.85 34.80
C MET A 355 -16.78 -4.84 33.89
N LYS A 356 -17.21 -3.70 34.45
CA LYS A 356 -18.01 -2.69 33.75
C LYS A 356 -17.35 -1.31 33.82
N CYS A 357 -16.04 -1.27 33.59
CA CYS A 357 -15.24 -0.06 33.79
C CYS A 357 -15.69 1.06 32.84
N PRO A 358 -15.92 2.30 33.33
CA PRO A 358 -16.34 3.43 32.51
C PRO A 358 -15.25 3.87 31.51
N HIS A 359 -13.97 3.62 31.80
CA HIS A 359 -12.83 4.05 30.96
C HIS A 359 -12.38 3.02 29.90
N CYS A 360 -13.18 1.98 29.63
CA CYS A 360 -12.74 0.84 28.84
C CYS A 360 -12.64 1.17 27.33
N TYR A 361 -11.41 1.14 26.79
CA TYR A 361 -11.13 1.47 25.38
C TYR A 361 -11.75 0.51 24.37
N ILE A 362 -11.84 -0.80 24.69
CA ILE A 362 -12.46 -1.80 23.79
C ILE A 362 -13.98 -1.87 23.89
N ASN A 363 -14.59 -1.13 24.82
CA ASN A 363 -16.01 -1.27 25.16
C ASN A 363 -16.43 -2.74 25.38
N SER A 364 -15.74 -3.43 26.29
CA SER A 364 -15.96 -4.85 26.59
C SER A 364 -17.42 -5.16 26.92
N ALA A 365 -17.88 -6.36 26.56
CA ALA A 365 -19.27 -6.79 26.74
C ALA A 365 -19.35 -8.08 27.60
N GLU A 366 -20.55 -8.46 28.00
CA GLU A 366 -20.77 -9.75 28.70
C GLU A 366 -20.69 -10.96 27.76
N GLY A 367 -20.83 -10.73 26.45
CA GLY A 367 -20.76 -11.74 25.39
C GLY A 367 -19.46 -11.70 24.60
N LYS A 368 -19.25 -12.77 23.81
CA LYS A 368 -18.18 -12.83 22.80
C LYS A 368 -18.60 -12.05 21.54
N LEU A 369 -17.62 -11.56 20.78
CA LEU A 369 -17.89 -11.15 19.40
C LEU A 369 -18.26 -12.36 18.51
N PRO A 370 -19.14 -12.21 17.52
CA PRO A 370 -19.48 -13.28 16.58
C PRO A 370 -18.28 -13.84 15.80
N ASP A 371 -17.26 -13.02 15.60
CA ASP A 371 -16.06 -13.28 14.81
C ASP A 371 -14.77 -13.38 15.66
N GLU A 372 -14.88 -13.70 16.96
CA GLU A 372 -13.70 -14.03 17.77
C GLU A 372 -12.98 -15.26 17.20
N LEU A 373 -11.65 -15.16 17.05
CA LEU A 373 -10.83 -16.27 16.56
C LEU A 373 -11.02 -17.52 17.43
N ASN A 374 -11.33 -18.65 16.80
CA ASN A 374 -11.34 -19.94 17.48
C ASN A 374 -9.90 -20.40 17.82
N THR A 375 -9.76 -21.52 18.53
CA THR A 375 -8.45 -22.02 18.99
C THR A 375 -7.46 -22.29 17.85
N MET A 376 -7.93 -22.85 16.73
CA MET A 376 -7.05 -23.15 15.58
C MET A 376 -6.65 -21.87 14.84
N GLU A 377 -7.56 -20.90 14.74
CA GLU A 377 -7.27 -19.59 14.16
C GLU A 377 -6.29 -18.79 15.04
N ALA A 378 -6.43 -18.89 16.36
CA ALA A 378 -5.51 -18.34 17.35
C ALA A 378 -4.09 -18.91 17.17
N PHE A 379 -3.96 -20.23 17.02
CA PHE A 379 -2.67 -20.87 16.76
C PHE A 379 -2.08 -20.44 15.41
N ASN A 380 -2.92 -20.36 14.37
CA ASN A 380 -2.48 -19.90 13.06
C ASN A 380 -2.01 -18.43 13.10
N LEU A 381 -2.66 -17.56 13.87
CA LEU A 381 -2.19 -16.19 14.09
C LEU A 381 -0.80 -16.18 14.74
N ILE A 382 -0.57 -17.00 15.76
CA ILE A 382 0.74 -17.10 16.42
C ILE A 382 1.81 -17.59 15.43
N ASP A 383 1.49 -18.55 14.57
CA ASP A 383 2.41 -19.05 13.54
C ASP A 383 2.76 -17.95 12.52
N GLN A 384 1.75 -17.22 12.04
CA GLN A 384 1.94 -16.06 11.15
C GLN A 384 2.81 -14.98 11.78
N LEU A 385 2.59 -14.68 13.07
CA LEU A 385 3.45 -13.75 13.80
C LEU A 385 4.89 -14.25 13.79
N ALA A 386 5.13 -15.53 14.08
CA ALA A 386 6.47 -16.14 14.15
C ALA A 386 7.23 -16.13 12.81
N GLU A 387 6.52 -16.10 11.68
CA GLU A 387 7.10 -15.94 10.34
C GLU A 387 7.66 -14.53 10.11
N VAL A 388 7.09 -13.53 10.79
CA VAL A 388 7.52 -12.13 10.69
C VAL A 388 8.51 -11.77 11.80
N THR A 389 8.19 -12.12 13.06
CA THR A 389 8.97 -11.77 14.26
C THR A 389 8.50 -12.53 15.51
N ARG A 390 9.22 -12.42 16.63
CA ARG A 390 8.82 -12.95 17.94
C ARG A 390 8.76 -11.84 18.99
N PRO A 391 7.76 -10.94 18.91
CA PRO A 391 7.57 -9.86 19.88
C PRO A 391 7.22 -10.39 21.27
N LEU A 392 7.21 -9.49 22.25
CA LEU A 392 6.41 -9.69 23.45
C LEU A 392 4.93 -9.74 23.07
N LEU A 393 4.29 -10.90 23.23
CA LEU A 393 2.87 -11.10 22.96
C LEU A 393 2.08 -10.90 24.26
N ILE A 394 1.38 -9.79 24.38
CA ILE A 394 0.51 -9.49 25.51
C ILE A 394 -0.91 -9.96 25.18
N LEU A 395 -1.37 -11.00 25.85
CA LEU A 395 -2.75 -11.46 25.78
C LEU A 395 -3.61 -10.58 26.69
N SER A 396 -4.56 -9.88 26.10
CA SER A 396 -5.45 -8.92 26.75
C SER A 396 -6.87 -9.10 26.20
N GLY A 397 -7.73 -8.11 26.33
CA GLY A 397 -9.07 -8.09 25.74
C GLY A 397 -10.11 -8.76 26.62
N GLY A 398 -11.22 -8.06 26.78
CA GLY A 398 -12.19 -8.33 27.83
C GLY A 398 -11.46 -8.67 29.13
N GLU A 399 -11.76 -9.85 29.67
CA GLU A 399 -10.91 -10.56 30.61
C GLU A 399 -10.44 -11.88 29.96
N PRO A 400 -9.13 -12.04 29.65
CA PRO A 400 -8.62 -13.24 28.98
C PRO A 400 -8.94 -14.55 29.70
N LEU A 401 -9.00 -14.54 31.04
CA LEU A 401 -9.31 -15.73 31.84
C LEU A 401 -10.77 -16.21 31.70
N LEU A 402 -11.64 -15.45 31.02
CA LEU A 402 -12.98 -15.91 30.61
C LEU A 402 -12.97 -16.73 29.33
N ARG A 403 -11.85 -16.77 28.61
CA ARG A 403 -11.68 -17.57 27.38
C ARG A 403 -11.22 -18.98 27.75
N GLN A 404 -11.97 -19.99 27.29
CA GLN A 404 -11.80 -21.39 27.72
C GLN A 404 -10.43 -22.00 27.36
N ASP A 405 -9.88 -21.59 26.22
CA ASP A 405 -8.63 -22.10 25.63
C ASP A 405 -7.42 -21.18 25.90
N ILE A 406 -7.50 -20.28 26.89
CA ILE A 406 -6.44 -19.27 27.14
C ILE A 406 -5.10 -19.90 27.51
N PHE A 407 -5.12 -20.98 28.30
CA PHE A 407 -3.90 -21.67 28.75
C PHE A 407 -3.22 -22.42 27.59
N GLU A 408 -4.01 -22.99 26.69
CA GLU A 408 -3.59 -23.63 25.46
C GLU A 408 -2.94 -22.62 24.51
N ILE A 409 -3.52 -21.42 24.38
CA ILE A 409 -2.95 -20.30 23.62
C ILE A 409 -1.60 -19.86 24.19
N ILE A 410 -1.50 -19.67 25.51
CA ILE A 410 -0.24 -19.31 26.17
C ILE A 410 0.81 -20.39 25.89
N SER A 411 0.49 -21.66 26.15
CA SER A 411 1.41 -22.78 25.94
C SER A 411 1.86 -22.88 24.47
N TYR A 412 0.95 -22.67 23.51
CA TYR A 412 1.28 -22.67 22.09
C TYR A 412 2.23 -21.53 21.71
N ALA A 413 1.96 -20.30 22.15
CA ALA A 413 2.84 -19.16 21.93
C ALA A 413 4.24 -19.39 22.51
N LYS A 414 4.34 -19.93 23.73
CA LYS A 414 5.62 -20.30 24.34
C LYS A 414 6.39 -21.33 23.52
N LYS A 415 5.71 -22.38 23.00
CA LYS A 415 6.32 -23.38 22.11
C LYS A 415 6.84 -22.80 20.80
N ARG A 416 6.26 -21.69 20.32
CA ARG A 416 6.72 -20.95 19.13
C ARG A 416 7.83 -19.93 19.42
N GLY A 417 8.27 -19.83 20.67
CA GLY A 417 9.41 -19.00 21.09
C GLY A 417 9.05 -17.57 21.47
N PHE A 418 7.77 -17.27 21.75
CA PHE A 418 7.35 -15.95 22.22
C PHE A 418 7.64 -15.76 23.71
N LYS A 419 7.86 -14.50 24.09
CA LYS A 419 7.59 -14.04 25.46
C LYS A 419 6.11 -13.67 25.54
N VAL A 420 5.41 -14.12 26.57
CA VAL A 420 3.96 -13.98 26.73
C VAL A 420 3.66 -13.23 28.02
N GLY A 421 2.99 -12.09 27.89
CA GLY A 421 2.38 -11.37 29.00
C GLY A 421 0.86 -11.59 29.04
N LEU A 422 0.25 -11.54 30.21
CA LEU A 422 -1.21 -11.62 30.38
C LEU A 422 -1.72 -10.38 31.12
N GLY A 423 -2.60 -9.59 30.50
CA GLY A 423 -3.33 -8.52 31.17
C GLY A 423 -4.62 -9.02 31.78
N SER A 424 -4.80 -8.86 33.10
CA SER A 424 -6.01 -9.31 33.81
C SER A 424 -6.50 -8.28 34.82
N ASN A 425 -7.81 -8.30 35.08
CA ASN A 425 -8.42 -7.58 36.20
C ASN A 425 -8.24 -8.32 37.54
N GLY A 426 -7.64 -9.51 37.55
CA GLY A 426 -7.30 -10.28 38.75
C GLY A 426 -8.46 -11.08 39.36
N SER A 427 -9.70 -10.82 38.95
CA SER A 427 -10.89 -11.36 39.64
C SER A 427 -11.09 -12.87 39.57
N LEU A 428 -10.40 -13.54 38.66
CA LEU A 428 -10.48 -14.99 38.44
C LEU A 428 -9.21 -15.72 38.87
N ILE A 429 -8.22 -15.00 39.43
CA ILE A 429 -6.93 -15.57 39.80
C ILE A 429 -7.02 -16.07 41.24
N ASN A 430 -7.17 -17.39 41.36
CA ASN A 430 -6.99 -18.13 42.60
C ASN A 430 -5.71 -18.98 42.52
N TRP A 431 -5.44 -19.77 43.56
CA TRP A 431 -4.24 -20.60 43.65
C TRP A 431 -4.07 -21.54 42.44
N ASP A 432 -5.14 -22.25 42.03
CA ASP A 432 -5.08 -23.16 40.89
C ASP A 432 -4.82 -22.45 39.56
N VAL A 433 -5.42 -21.26 39.36
CA VAL A 433 -5.18 -20.44 38.17
C VAL A 433 -3.75 -19.92 38.15
N ALA A 434 -3.23 -19.41 39.27
CA ALA A 434 -1.85 -18.93 39.38
C ALA A 434 -0.84 -20.05 39.10
N ARG A 435 -1.04 -21.24 39.69
CA ARG A 435 -0.23 -22.43 39.39
C ARG A 435 -0.29 -22.79 37.91
N ARG A 436 -1.49 -22.85 37.31
CA ARG A 436 -1.65 -23.21 35.89
C ARG A 436 -0.99 -22.17 34.97
N LEU A 437 -1.04 -20.88 35.31
CA LEU A 437 -0.34 -19.81 34.59
C LEU A 437 1.18 -20.01 34.61
N LYS A 438 1.75 -20.36 35.77
CA LYS A 438 3.16 -20.73 35.90
C LYS A 438 3.52 -21.95 35.05
N GLU A 439 2.70 -23.00 35.10
CA GLU A 439 2.91 -24.26 34.37
C GLU A 439 2.91 -24.06 32.84
N VAL A 440 2.02 -23.22 32.30
CA VAL A 440 2.02 -22.92 30.85
C VAL A 440 3.13 -21.94 30.44
N GLY A 441 3.89 -21.41 31.41
CA GLY A 441 5.07 -20.60 31.19
C GLY A 441 4.79 -19.14 30.85
N VAL A 442 3.74 -18.54 31.42
CA VAL A 442 3.54 -17.08 31.30
C VAL A 442 4.78 -16.35 31.86
N ASP A 443 5.26 -15.33 31.15
CA ASP A 443 6.45 -14.59 31.59
C ASP A 443 6.09 -13.48 32.58
N ILE A 444 4.93 -12.85 32.41
CA ILE A 444 4.47 -11.76 33.29
C ILE A 444 2.95 -11.67 33.29
N VAL A 445 2.36 -11.38 34.46
CA VAL A 445 0.92 -11.10 34.59
C VAL A 445 0.73 -9.67 35.07
N SER A 446 0.07 -8.85 34.26
CA SER A 446 -0.27 -7.48 34.60
C SER A 446 -1.62 -7.40 35.28
N ILE A 447 -1.65 -6.98 36.55
CA ILE A 447 -2.87 -6.76 37.34
C ILE A 447 -3.21 -5.28 37.39
N SER A 448 -4.47 -5.03 37.07
CA SER A 448 -5.11 -3.72 37.12
C SER A 448 -5.34 -3.24 38.56
N LEU A 449 -4.66 -2.16 39.00
CA LEU A 449 -4.83 -1.55 40.33
C LEU A 449 -4.73 -0.01 40.27
N ASP A 450 -5.86 0.70 40.36
CA ASP A 450 -5.89 2.16 40.14
C ASP A 450 -6.07 3.03 41.39
N SER A 451 -6.10 2.44 42.58
CA SER A 451 -6.26 3.16 43.84
C SER A 451 -5.89 2.26 45.03
N ILE A 452 -5.35 2.85 46.10
CA ILE A 452 -5.16 2.16 47.39
C ILE A 452 -6.47 2.10 48.20
N ASN A 453 -7.42 2.97 47.90
CA ASN A 453 -8.76 2.96 48.48
C ASN A 453 -9.65 1.96 47.72
N PRO A 454 -10.21 0.93 48.40
CA PRO A 454 -11.06 -0.08 47.78
C PRO A 454 -12.30 0.49 47.08
N GLU A 455 -12.99 1.47 47.68
CA GLU A 455 -14.22 2.03 47.11
C GLU A 455 -13.94 2.81 45.82
N LYS A 456 -12.85 3.59 45.79
CA LYS A 456 -12.42 4.31 44.58
C LYS A 456 -12.05 3.34 43.46
N HIS A 457 -11.31 2.28 43.78
CA HIS A 457 -10.93 1.27 42.80
C HIS A 457 -12.16 0.51 42.27
N ASP A 458 -13.03 0.04 43.16
CA ASP A 458 -14.26 -0.67 42.81
C ASP A 458 -15.18 0.19 41.93
N SER A 459 -15.33 1.48 42.26
CA SER A 459 -16.06 2.44 41.43
C SER A 459 -15.44 2.59 40.04
N PHE A 460 -14.11 2.75 39.97
CA PHE A 460 -13.38 2.88 38.70
C PHE A 460 -13.41 1.60 37.85
N ARG A 461 -13.60 0.44 38.47
CA ARG A 461 -13.76 -0.86 37.77
C ARG A 461 -15.22 -1.25 37.53
N GLY A 462 -16.17 -0.56 38.15
CA GLY A 462 -17.60 -0.77 38.00
C GLY A 462 -18.15 -2.03 38.68
N VAL A 463 -17.39 -2.61 39.63
CA VAL A 463 -17.77 -3.85 40.36
C VAL A 463 -17.25 -3.79 41.79
N LYS A 464 -18.12 -4.11 42.76
CA LYS A 464 -17.77 -4.20 44.18
C LYS A 464 -16.85 -5.40 44.46
N GLY A 465 -15.84 -5.20 45.30
CA GLY A 465 -14.82 -6.19 45.65
C GLY A 465 -13.76 -6.40 44.56
N ALA A 466 -13.67 -5.52 43.57
CA ALA A 466 -12.64 -5.60 42.53
C ALA A 466 -11.24 -5.40 43.13
N TRP A 467 -11.11 -4.45 44.08
CA TRP A 467 -9.84 -4.17 44.75
C TRP A 467 -9.31 -5.37 45.53
N GLU A 468 -10.16 -5.98 46.35
CA GLU A 468 -9.78 -7.15 47.17
C GLU A 468 -9.31 -8.30 46.28
N LYS A 469 -10.03 -8.54 45.18
CA LYS A 469 -9.65 -9.58 44.22
C LYS A 469 -8.33 -9.26 43.52
N ALA A 470 -8.11 -8.02 43.11
CA ALA A 470 -6.85 -7.61 42.49
C ALA A 470 -5.65 -7.81 43.45
N VAL A 471 -5.80 -7.39 44.71
CA VAL A 471 -4.75 -7.56 45.74
C VAL A 471 -4.50 -9.04 46.05
N ASN A 472 -5.55 -9.84 46.19
CA ASN A 472 -5.41 -11.28 46.42
C ASN A 472 -4.77 -11.99 45.21
N ALA A 473 -5.10 -11.58 43.99
CA ALA A 473 -4.46 -12.08 42.77
C ALA A 473 -2.96 -11.79 42.77
N ILE A 474 -2.55 -10.55 43.09
CA ILE A 474 -1.13 -10.16 43.18
C ILE A 474 -0.37 -11.07 44.13
N LYS A 475 -0.87 -11.24 45.36
CA LYS A 475 -0.23 -12.11 46.37
C LYS A 475 -0.15 -13.56 45.89
N THR A 476 -1.25 -14.09 45.38
CA THR A 476 -1.35 -15.48 44.91
C THR A 476 -0.36 -15.75 43.76
N LEU A 477 -0.20 -14.80 42.84
CA LEU A 477 0.75 -14.93 41.73
C LEU A 477 2.21 -14.93 42.22
N ILE A 478 2.54 -14.02 43.14
CA ILE A 478 3.88 -13.94 43.75
C ILE A 478 4.20 -15.24 44.50
N ASP A 479 3.26 -15.74 45.31
CA ASP A 479 3.43 -17.00 46.05
C ASP A 479 3.58 -18.24 45.13
N ASN A 480 3.24 -18.12 43.84
CA ASN A 480 3.42 -19.15 42.80
C ASN A 480 4.60 -18.84 41.84
N ASP A 481 5.51 -17.96 42.23
CA ASP A 481 6.68 -17.53 41.45
C ASP A 481 6.32 -16.96 40.06
N VAL A 482 5.15 -16.33 39.92
CA VAL A 482 4.76 -15.62 38.69
C VAL A 482 5.14 -14.15 38.83
N ILE A 483 5.88 -13.63 37.86
CA ILE A 483 6.26 -12.21 37.84
C ILE A 483 4.99 -11.37 37.65
N VAL A 484 4.77 -10.44 38.57
CA VAL A 484 3.62 -9.53 38.55
C VAL A 484 4.04 -8.14 38.10
N GLN A 485 3.20 -7.54 37.27
CA GLN A 485 3.23 -6.12 36.95
C GLN A 485 1.94 -5.48 37.46
N VAL A 486 2.00 -4.30 38.06
CA VAL A 486 0.80 -3.51 38.35
C VAL A 486 0.61 -2.45 37.27
N ASN A 487 -0.60 -2.39 36.72
CA ASN A 487 -1.02 -1.39 35.75
C ASN A 487 -2.01 -0.43 36.41
N THR A 488 -1.70 0.87 36.35
CA THR A 488 -2.58 1.93 36.84
C THR A 488 -2.91 2.88 35.70
N THR A 489 -4.20 3.07 35.41
CA THR A 489 -4.66 4.12 34.50
C THR A 489 -4.78 5.43 35.27
N ILE A 490 -3.96 6.42 34.91
CA ILE A 490 -3.99 7.74 35.56
C ILE A 490 -5.18 8.54 35.05
N THR A 491 -5.93 9.09 35.99
CA THR A 491 -7.03 10.03 35.76
C THR A 491 -6.91 11.24 36.69
N LYS A 492 -7.76 12.24 36.48
CA LYS A 492 -7.88 13.38 37.41
C LYS A 492 -8.22 12.95 38.83
N GLU A 493 -8.87 11.80 39.00
CA GLU A 493 -9.36 11.32 40.29
C GLU A 493 -8.28 10.62 41.13
N ASN A 494 -7.30 9.95 40.49
CA ASN A 494 -6.29 9.14 41.19
C ASN A 494 -4.84 9.64 41.03
N HIS A 495 -4.57 10.67 40.22
CA HIS A 495 -3.20 11.14 39.97
C HIS A 495 -2.43 11.55 41.25
N ALA A 496 -3.12 12.04 42.27
CA ALA A 496 -2.53 12.40 43.55
C ALA A 496 -2.12 11.18 44.41
N GLU A 497 -2.66 10.00 44.11
CA GLU A 497 -2.44 8.75 44.86
C GLU A 497 -1.32 7.89 44.27
N ILE A 498 -0.78 8.22 43.09
CA ILE A 498 0.16 7.38 42.35
C ILE A 498 1.36 6.94 43.19
N SER A 499 2.00 7.85 43.92
CA SER A 499 3.15 7.51 44.78
C SER A 499 2.78 6.50 45.87
N GLN A 500 1.54 6.56 46.38
CA GLN A 500 1.05 5.63 47.40
C GLN A 500 0.72 4.27 46.78
N ILE A 501 0.17 4.24 45.55
CA ILE A 501 -0.09 2.99 44.83
C ILE A 501 1.22 2.28 44.50
N ILE A 502 2.26 3.02 44.05
CA ILE A 502 3.59 2.46 43.79
C ILE A 502 4.14 1.80 45.05
N LYS A 503 4.17 2.54 46.17
CA LYS A 503 4.65 2.01 47.45
C LYS A 503 3.86 0.79 47.90
N PHE A 504 2.53 0.82 47.76
CA PHE A 504 1.69 -0.31 48.11
C PHE A 504 1.97 -1.55 47.24
N ALA A 505 2.20 -1.37 45.94
CA ALA A 505 2.59 -2.47 45.06
C ALA A 505 3.97 -3.04 45.43
N GLU A 506 4.94 -2.18 45.76
CA GLU A 506 6.26 -2.57 46.25
C GLU A 506 6.17 -3.37 47.57
N ASP A 507 5.38 -2.89 48.53
CA ASP A 507 5.12 -3.58 49.80
C ASP A 507 4.46 -4.96 49.61
N LEU A 508 3.75 -5.17 48.50
CA LEU A 508 3.17 -6.47 48.12
C LEU A 508 4.18 -7.40 47.42
N GLY A 509 5.38 -6.93 47.08
CA GLY A 509 6.40 -7.69 46.36
C GLY A 509 6.33 -7.57 44.82
N VAL A 510 5.65 -6.55 44.30
CA VAL A 510 5.57 -6.31 42.85
C VAL A 510 6.86 -5.65 42.34
N GLU A 511 7.47 -6.24 41.30
CA GLU A 511 8.73 -5.75 40.73
C GLU A 511 8.54 -4.76 39.58
N ASN A 512 7.37 -4.75 38.92
CA ASN A 512 7.10 -3.92 37.75
C ASN A 512 5.84 -3.07 37.95
N PHE A 513 5.94 -1.77 37.72
CA PHE A 513 4.81 -0.85 37.84
C PHE A 513 4.69 0.05 36.62
N HIS A 514 3.54 0.00 35.93
CA HIS A 514 3.30 0.73 34.69
C HIS A 514 2.14 1.71 34.83
N LEU A 515 2.39 2.93 34.38
CA LEU A 515 1.42 4.01 34.29
C LEU A 515 0.86 4.11 32.87
N PHE A 516 -0.46 4.07 32.77
CA PHE A 516 -1.18 4.25 31.51
C PHE A 516 -1.92 5.58 31.53
N PHE A 517 -1.85 6.32 30.43
CA PHE A 517 -2.68 7.50 30.24
C PHE A 517 -4.07 7.10 29.76
N LEU A 518 -5.10 7.74 30.31
CA LEU A 518 -6.45 7.59 29.79
C LEU A 518 -6.52 8.11 28.35
N VAL A 519 -6.95 7.24 27.43
CA VAL A 519 -7.20 7.58 26.02
C VAL A 519 -8.72 7.61 25.81
N PRO A 520 -9.32 8.76 25.40
CA PRO A 520 -10.77 8.93 25.29
C PRO A 520 -11.34 8.17 24.08
N THR A 521 -11.53 6.86 24.26
CA THR A 521 -12.01 5.90 23.27
C THR A 521 -12.88 4.85 23.96
N GLY A 522 -13.75 4.18 23.20
CA GLY A 522 -14.67 3.20 23.76
C GLY A 522 -15.71 3.86 24.67
N ARG A 523 -15.71 3.51 25.97
CA ARG A 523 -16.63 4.11 26.96
C ARG A 523 -16.12 5.40 27.62
N ALA A 524 -14.82 5.68 27.50
CA ALA A 524 -14.13 6.76 28.21
C ALA A 524 -14.55 8.17 27.77
#